data_AF-A0A7W6H6F9-F1
#
_entry.id   AF-A0A7W6H6F9-F1
#
_cell.length_a   1.000
_cell.length_b   1.000
_cell.length_c   1.000
_cell.angle_alpha   90.00
_cell.angle_beta   90.00
_cell.angle_gamma   90.00
#
_symmetry.space_group_name_H-M   'P 1'
#
loop_
_entity.id
_entity.type
_entity.pdbx_description
1 polymer ?
#
loop_
_entity_poly.entity_id
_entity_poly.type
_entity_poly.pdbx_seq_one_letter_code
_entity_poly.pdbx_strand_id
1 'polypeptide(L)'
;MPASAIGIDIGGTHMRAARVTLDGVIEARARAPSGRDPQLVLRRIEELIAEIDDASVVRIGIGVPGRVDFEAGRVLSGGYVDLSGIDLADRLTGRFGRPVVIDNDCSMALVAEAAVGAARGARHVVMLTIGTGIGGAILDSGRIARGRGAAGQLGHVIVDPAGRACLCGRHGCIETVSSGTALGVHIREAGLPATVTANELLTRRAEGDDAARRVLEAWAAPLRLAIDSLVAVHDPELVVLGGGLGEAASAALAGIEAPASWYASPVVPARLGDDAGVIGAALATPPAARGPKRVVLVNGVPASGKSTVAAGLSEATGWPRIALDTVKTPFLEEIEGVDRPFNRVLGRASLKAMFAVVAEAPAGTTFVLDAWFGFQPRPLVLALLAASGAAEVAEVWCTAPSATIGERYLRRVGTRAPGHPGADYVPELVALAERAEPVGLCTPVAIDTQLPLDVDALCERLTRGWVPMPTPDMTAVEDTQKVERSPVDVETARVRGMAGNASA
;
A
#
# COMPACT_ATOMS: atom_id res chain seq x y z
N MET A 1 -5.03 0.70 -29.64
CA MET A 1 -5.31 -0.66 -29.13
C MET A 1 -5.67 -0.52 -27.66
N PRO A 2 -6.57 -1.33 -27.10
CA PRO A 2 -6.76 -1.38 -25.64
C PRO A 2 -5.43 -1.70 -24.96
N ALA A 3 -5.25 -1.21 -23.72
CA ALA A 3 -4.04 -1.52 -22.96
C ALA A 3 -4.02 -2.99 -22.55
N SER A 4 -2.85 -3.60 -22.63
CA SER A 4 -2.61 -5.00 -22.28
C SER A 4 -1.43 -5.13 -21.31
N ALA A 5 -1.22 -6.32 -20.77
CA ALA A 5 -0.13 -6.68 -19.88
C ALA A 5 0.38 -8.07 -20.24
N ILE A 6 1.65 -8.35 -19.98
CA ILE A 6 2.20 -9.70 -20.12
C ILE A 6 2.17 -10.37 -18.76
N GLY A 7 1.61 -11.58 -18.69
CA GLY A 7 1.66 -12.43 -17.51
C GLY A 7 2.43 -13.70 -17.80
N ILE A 8 3.32 -14.07 -16.88
CA ILE A 8 4.15 -15.27 -16.96
C ILE A 8 3.85 -16.16 -15.77
N ASP A 9 3.62 -17.44 -16.03
CA ASP A 9 3.44 -18.47 -15.02
C ASP A 9 4.58 -19.49 -15.13
N ILE A 10 5.37 -19.61 -14.06
CA ILE A 10 6.55 -20.48 -14.01
C ILE A 10 6.19 -21.77 -13.28
N GLY A 11 5.90 -22.82 -14.04
CA GLY A 11 5.75 -24.17 -13.53
C GLY A 11 7.08 -24.94 -13.44
N GLY A 12 7.05 -26.11 -12.80
CA GLY A 12 8.21 -27.00 -12.68
C GLY A 12 8.68 -27.58 -14.02
N THR A 13 7.77 -27.85 -14.96
CA THR A 13 8.11 -28.45 -16.26
C THR A 13 8.11 -27.45 -17.42
N HIS A 14 7.20 -26.46 -17.37
CA HIS A 14 6.95 -25.53 -18.45
C HIS A 14 6.71 -24.13 -17.87
N MET A 15 7.08 -23.11 -18.64
CA MET A 15 6.72 -21.73 -18.42
C MET A 15 5.72 -21.32 -19.50
N ARG A 16 4.70 -20.59 -19.10
CA ARG A 16 3.67 -20.05 -19.99
C ARG A 16 3.70 -18.55 -19.90
N ALA A 17 3.54 -17.87 -21.02
CA ALA A 17 3.36 -16.43 -21.07
C ALA A 17 2.12 -16.10 -21.90
N ALA A 18 1.39 -15.08 -21.50
CA ALA A 18 0.28 -14.55 -22.28
C ALA A 18 0.29 -13.03 -22.24
N ARG A 19 -0.02 -12.41 -23.37
CA ARG A 19 -0.42 -11.00 -23.42
C ARG A 19 -1.93 -10.94 -23.21
N VAL A 20 -2.35 -10.21 -22.20
CA VAL A 20 -3.72 -10.18 -21.69
C VAL A 20 -4.19 -8.73 -21.61
N THR A 21 -5.37 -8.44 -22.11
CA THR A 21 -6.01 -7.14 -21.93
C THR A 21 -6.31 -6.87 -20.45
N LEU A 22 -6.51 -5.61 -20.07
CA LEU A 22 -6.81 -5.26 -18.66
C LEU A 22 -8.18 -5.80 -18.17
N ASP A 23 -9.07 -6.24 -19.06
CA ASP A 23 -10.31 -6.95 -18.75
C ASP A 23 -10.16 -8.48 -18.75
N GLY A 24 -8.94 -9.01 -18.88
CA GLY A 24 -8.62 -10.43 -18.69
C GLY A 24 -8.72 -11.30 -19.95
N VAL A 25 -8.75 -10.71 -21.16
CA VAL A 25 -8.80 -11.45 -22.43
C VAL A 25 -7.40 -11.73 -22.93
N ILE A 26 -7.08 -12.99 -23.22
CA ILE A 26 -5.78 -13.40 -23.78
C ILE A 26 -5.72 -13.08 -25.27
N GLU A 27 -4.75 -12.26 -25.69
CA GLU A 27 -4.52 -11.85 -27.07
C GLU A 27 -3.41 -12.64 -27.76
N ALA A 28 -2.39 -13.05 -27.00
CA ALA A 28 -1.25 -13.83 -27.52
C ALA A 28 -0.73 -14.79 -26.43
N ARG A 29 -0.10 -15.88 -26.87
CA ARG A 29 0.47 -16.90 -25.98
C ARG A 29 1.86 -17.31 -26.47
N ALA A 30 2.74 -17.56 -25.52
CA ALA A 30 4.03 -18.19 -25.75
C ALA A 30 4.30 -19.24 -24.66
N ARG A 31 5.16 -20.22 -24.95
CA ARG A 31 5.52 -21.27 -23.99
C ARG A 31 6.95 -21.72 -24.19
N ALA A 32 7.62 -22.04 -23.09
CA ALA A 32 8.97 -22.59 -23.12
C ALA A 32 9.10 -23.72 -22.07
N PRO A 33 10.01 -24.69 -22.27
CA PRO A 33 10.38 -25.63 -21.22
C PRO A 33 10.94 -24.87 -20.00
N SER A 34 10.63 -25.34 -18.79
CA SER A 34 11.26 -24.84 -17.56
C SER A 34 12.59 -25.57 -17.30
N GLY A 35 13.24 -25.30 -16.18
CA GLY A 35 14.50 -25.93 -15.81
C GLY A 35 15.01 -25.51 -14.43
N ARG A 36 16.04 -26.20 -13.94
CA ARG A 36 16.67 -25.88 -12.65
C ARG A 36 17.72 -24.77 -12.74
N ASP A 37 18.29 -24.55 -13.92
CA ASP A 37 19.30 -23.51 -14.11
C ASP A 37 18.64 -22.12 -14.13
N PRO A 38 18.87 -21.27 -13.12
CA PRO A 38 18.24 -19.95 -13.03
C PRO A 38 18.58 -19.04 -14.21
N GLN A 39 19.78 -19.13 -14.79
CA GLN A 39 20.18 -18.29 -15.92
C GLN A 39 19.50 -18.73 -17.21
N LEU A 40 19.32 -20.04 -17.40
CA LEU A 40 18.54 -20.57 -18.52
C LEU A 40 17.07 -20.16 -18.42
N VAL A 41 16.48 -20.27 -17.22
CA VAL A 41 15.09 -19.85 -16.96
C VAL A 41 14.92 -18.36 -17.25
N LEU A 42 15.84 -17.52 -16.78
CA LEU A 42 15.83 -16.08 -17.03
C LEU A 42 15.91 -15.74 -18.53
N ARG A 43 16.82 -16.37 -19.29
CA ARG A 43 16.88 -16.16 -20.74
C ARG A 43 15.57 -16.53 -21.43
N ARG A 44 14.95 -17.64 -21.03
CA ARG A 44 13.66 -18.07 -21.57
C ARG A 44 12.53 -17.12 -21.20
N ILE A 45 12.53 -16.55 -19.99
CA ILE A 45 11.59 -15.49 -19.60
C ILE A 45 11.75 -14.28 -20.53
N GLU A 46 12.98 -13.82 -20.77
CA GLU A 46 13.26 -12.71 -21.68
C GLU A 46 12.81 -13.02 -23.12
N GLU A 47 13.03 -14.24 -23.61
CA GLU A 47 12.58 -14.70 -24.94
C GLU A 47 11.05 -14.72 -25.04
N LEU A 48 10.35 -15.27 -24.04
CA LEU A 48 8.89 -15.32 -23.98
C LEU A 48 8.27 -13.92 -23.98
N ILE A 49 8.84 -12.99 -23.21
CA ILE A 49 8.36 -11.60 -23.19
C ILE A 49 8.55 -10.97 -24.57
N ALA A 50 9.74 -11.08 -25.14
CA ALA A 50 10.05 -10.48 -26.44
C ALA A 50 9.17 -11.02 -27.58
N GLU A 51 8.74 -12.28 -27.52
CA GLU A 51 7.86 -12.91 -28.51
C GLU A 51 6.46 -12.27 -28.54
N ILE A 52 5.94 -11.82 -27.39
CA ILE A 52 4.56 -11.34 -27.23
C ILE A 52 4.46 -9.88 -26.77
N ASP A 53 5.56 -9.13 -26.76
CA ASP A 53 5.56 -7.70 -26.45
C ASP A 53 5.15 -6.85 -27.65
N ASP A 54 4.42 -5.78 -27.39
CA ASP A 54 4.12 -4.73 -28.37
C ASP A 54 3.85 -3.38 -27.67
N ALA A 55 3.39 -2.39 -28.44
CA ALA A 55 3.13 -1.05 -27.94
C ALA A 55 1.91 -0.95 -27.00
N SER A 56 1.05 -1.97 -26.94
CA SER A 56 -0.13 -1.99 -26.04
C SER A 56 0.21 -2.41 -24.62
N VAL A 57 1.33 -3.10 -24.43
CA VAL A 57 1.71 -3.67 -23.14
C VAL A 57 2.13 -2.56 -22.16
N VAL A 58 1.50 -2.48 -21.00
CA VAL A 58 1.80 -1.44 -19.99
C VAL A 58 2.60 -1.97 -18.80
N ARG A 59 2.65 -3.29 -18.61
CA ARG A 59 3.37 -3.96 -17.51
C ARG A 59 3.66 -5.43 -17.81
N ILE A 60 4.55 -6.00 -17.02
CA ILE A 60 4.86 -7.44 -17.00
C ILE A 60 4.61 -7.95 -15.57
N GLY A 61 3.96 -9.09 -15.44
CA GLY A 61 3.81 -9.79 -14.17
C GLY A 61 4.29 -11.23 -14.26
N ILE A 62 4.81 -11.75 -13.16
CA ILE A 62 5.43 -13.08 -13.10
C ILE A 62 4.96 -13.79 -11.83
N GLY A 63 4.26 -14.91 -12.01
CA GLY A 63 4.00 -15.89 -10.98
C GLY A 63 5.18 -16.85 -10.86
N VAL A 64 5.79 -16.91 -9.68
CA VAL A 64 6.93 -17.81 -9.40
C VAL A 64 6.55 -18.84 -8.33
N PRO A 65 7.11 -20.05 -8.38
CA PRO A 65 6.96 -21.00 -7.30
C PRO A 65 7.82 -20.57 -6.11
N GLY A 66 7.29 -20.71 -4.90
CA GLY A 66 8.00 -20.40 -3.67
C GLY A 66 7.66 -19.04 -3.08
N ARG A 67 8.60 -18.46 -2.33
CA ARG A 67 8.41 -17.26 -1.50
C ARG A 67 8.89 -16.02 -2.21
N VAL A 68 8.10 -14.95 -2.13
CA VAL A 68 8.38 -13.66 -2.75
C VAL A 68 8.25 -12.54 -1.72
N ASP A 69 9.20 -11.62 -1.73
CA ASP A 69 9.04 -10.30 -1.16
C ASP A 69 8.38 -9.42 -2.22
N PHE A 70 7.05 -9.35 -2.15
CA PHE A 70 6.23 -8.62 -3.11
C PHE A 70 6.54 -7.12 -3.13
N GLU A 71 6.86 -6.54 -1.97
CA GLU A 71 7.16 -5.11 -1.85
C GLU A 71 8.51 -4.79 -2.47
N ALA A 72 9.51 -5.64 -2.26
CA ALA A 72 10.84 -5.47 -2.84
C ALA A 72 10.97 -5.99 -4.29
N GLY A 73 9.95 -6.69 -4.80
CA GLY A 73 10.02 -7.34 -6.12
C GLY A 73 11.07 -8.45 -6.20
N ARG A 74 11.31 -9.19 -5.10
CA ARG A 74 12.39 -10.19 -5.02
C ARG A 74 11.89 -11.58 -4.71
N VAL A 75 12.45 -12.57 -5.39
CA VAL A 75 12.26 -13.98 -5.03
C VAL A 75 13.13 -14.28 -3.80
N LEU A 76 12.52 -14.80 -2.73
CA LEU A 76 13.23 -15.13 -1.49
C LEU A 76 13.75 -16.57 -1.50
N SER A 77 12.99 -17.47 -2.10
CA SER A 77 13.36 -18.88 -2.27
C SER A 77 12.42 -19.53 -3.27
N GLY A 78 12.95 -20.32 -4.20
CA GLY A 78 12.14 -21.15 -5.08
C GLY A 78 12.08 -22.63 -4.69
N GLY A 79 11.27 -23.38 -5.43
CA GLY A 79 11.17 -24.83 -5.34
C GLY A 79 12.07 -25.51 -6.37
N TYR A 80 11.46 -26.21 -7.33
CA TYR A 80 12.19 -26.81 -8.46
C TYR A 80 12.95 -25.77 -9.30
N VAL A 81 12.37 -24.56 -9.41
CA VAL A 81 12.98 -23.39 -10.03
C VAL A 81 13.29 -22.40 -8.93
N ASP A 82 14.55 -22.01 -8.75
CA ASP A 82 14.96 -21.03 -7.75
C ASP A 82 15.61 -19.82 -8.41
N LEU A 83 14.91 -18.68 -8.35
CA LEU A 83 15.34 -17.39 -8.91
C LEU A 83 15.80 -16.41 -7.82
N SER A 84 15.98 -16.86 -6.58
CA SER A 84 16.33 -15.99 -5.44
C SER A 84 17.65 -15.24 -5.58
N GLY A 85 18.60 -15.79 -6.36
CA GLY A 85 19.88 -15.15 -6.67
C GLY A 85 19.83 -14.15 -7.83
N ILE A 86 18.66 -13.88 -8.41
CA ILE A 86 18.48 -12.98 -9.55
C ILE A 86 17.62 -11.79 -9.15
N ASP A 87 18.10 -10.59 -9.46
CA ASP A 87 17.29 -9.37 -9.39
C ASP A 87 16.34 -9.30 -10.61
N LEU A 88 15.30 -10.13 -10.57
CA LEU A 88 14.45 -10.41 -11.71
C LEU A 88 13.65 -9.18 -12.13
N ALA A 89 13.09 -8.44 -11.17
CA ALA A 89 12.28 -7.26 -11.45
C ALA A 89 13.11 -6.15 -12.08
N ASP A 90 14.25 -5.79 -11.49
CA ASP A 90 15.10 -4.71 -11.99
C ASP A 90 15.69 -5.04 -13.36
N ARG A 91 16.14 -6.29 -13.56
CA ARG A 91 16.70 -6.73 -14.85
C ARG A 91 15.67 -6.67 -15.98
N LEU A 92 14.46 -7.16 -15.73
CA LEU A 92 13.41 -7.14 -16.74
C LEU A 92 12.89 -5.72 -16.97
N THR A 93 12.79 -4.91 -15.91
CA THR A 93 12.44 -3.49 -16.03
C THR A 93 13.46 -2.74 -16.88
N GLY A 94 14.75 -2.93 -16.63
CA GLY A 94 15.83 -2.31 -17.40
C GLY A 94 15.87 -2.77 -18.86
N ARG A 95 15.51 -4.03 -19.13
CA ARG A 95 15.51 -4.58 -20.49
C ARG A 95 14.30 -4.13 -21.32
N PHE A 96 13.11 -4.14 -20.74
CA PHE A 96 11.86 -3.91 -21.48
C PHE A 96 11.27 -2.50 -21.27
N GLY A 97 11.76 -1.75 -20.29
CA GLY A 97 11.25 -0.40 -19.97
C GLY A 97 9.80 -0.40 -19.46
N ARG A 98 9.34 -1.54 -18.91
CA ARG A 98 7.99 -1.71 -18.36
C ARG A 98 8.08 -2.08 -16.88
N PRO A 99 7.15 -1.62 -16.02
CA PRO A 99 7.06 -2.07 -14.65
C PRO A 99 6.90 -3.59 -14.56
N VAL A 100 7.61 -4.23 -13.62
CA VAL A 100 7.57 -5.67 -13.39
C VAL A 100 7.01 -5.98 -12.01
N VAL A 101 6.05 -6.90 -11.95
CA VAL A 101 5.45 -7.40 -10.72
C VAL A 101 5.82 -8.86 -10.55
N ILE A 102 6.24 -9.25 -9.36
CA ILE A 102 6.56 -10.64 -9.04
C ILE A 102 5.76 -11.02 -7.80
N ASP A 103 5.11 -12.17 -7.86
CA ASP A 103 4.43 -12.77 -6.70
C ASP A 103 4.39 -14.29 -6.83
N ASN A 104 3.92 -14.95 -5.78
CA ASN A 104 3.69 -16.38 -5.79
C ASN A 104 2.62 -16.78 -6.84
N ASP A 105 2.85 -17.90 -7.53
CA ASP A 105 1.95 -18.50 -8.51
C ASP A 105 0.50 -18.66 -8.04
N CYS A 106 0.28 -19.13 -6.81
CA CYS A 106 -1.05 -19.30 -6.24
C CYS A 106 -1.71 -17.94 -5.95
N SER A 107 -0.92 -16.94 -5.52
CA SER A 107 -1.40 -15.56 -5.38
C SER A 107 -1.84 -14.97 -6.71
N MET A 108 -1.08 -15.20 -7.79
CA MET A 108 -1.46 -14.78 -9.13
C MET A 108 -2.74 -15.48 -9.58
N ALA A 109 -2.85 -16.81 -9.42
CA ALA A 109 -4.07 -17.53 -9.76
C ALA A 109 -5.31 -16.97 -9.03
N LEU A 110 -5.18 -16.62 -7.75
CA LEU A 110 -6.27 -16.00 -6.99
C LEU A 110 -6.59 -14.58 -7.49
N VAL A 111 -5.59 -13.77 -7.86
CA VAL A 111 -5.83 -12.47 -8.51
C VAL A 111 -6.69 -12.64 -9.78
N ALA A 112 -6.41 -13.66 -10.59
CA ALA A 112 -7.19 -13.95 -11.78
C ALA A 112 -8.63 -14.33 -11.46
N GLU A 113 -8.81 -15.28 -10.52
CA GLU A 113 -10.13 -15.76 -10.13
C GLU A 113 -11.00 -14.66 -9.49
N ALA A 114 -10.38 -13.75 -8.73
CA ALA A 114 -11.04 -12.59 -8.14
C ALA A 114 -11.39 -11.50 -9.16
N ALA A 115 -10.58 -11.34 -10.21
CA ALA A 115 -10.82 -10.33 -11.24
C ALA A 115 -11.88 -10.79 -12.25
N VAL A 116 -11.70 -11.99 -12.81
CA VAL A 116 -12.46 -12.46 -13.98
C VAL A 116 -12.88 -13.94 -13.89
N GLY A 117 -12.75 -14.58 -12.73
CA GLY A 117 -13.07 -16.00 -12.55
C GLY A 117 -14.21 -16.26 -11.57
N ALA A 118 -14.09 -17.37 -10.83
CA ALA A 118 -15.06 -17.91 -9.89
C ALA A 118 -15.27 -17.01 -8.66
N ALA A 119 -14.30 -16.17 -8.31
CA ALA A 119 -14.35 -15.27 -7.16
C ALA A 119 -14.64 -13.80 -7.55
N ARG A 120 -15.16 -13.57 -8.76
CA ARG A 120 -15.47 -12.22 -9.23
C ARG A 120 -16.46 -11.51 -8.29
N GLY A 121 -16.04 -10.36 -7.78
CA GLY A 121 -16.85 -9.51 -6.89
C GLY A 121 -16.68 -9.84 -5.40
N ALA A 122 -15.99 -10.94 -5.06
CA ALA A 122 -15.72 -11.30 -3.69
C ALA A 122 -14.51 -10.54 -3.12
N ARG A 123 -14.53 -10.25 -1.82
CA ARG A 123 -13.41 -9.55 -1.14
C ARG A 123 -12.65 -10.43 -0.16
N HIS A 124 -13.28 -11.47 0.37
CA HIS A 124 -12.66 -12.44 1.27
C HIS A 124 -12.74 -13.83 0.65
N VAL A 125 -11.61 -14.39 0.24
CA VAL A 125 -11.55 -15.64 -0.54
C VAL A 125 -10.37 -16.46 -0.07
N VAL A 126 -10.57 -17.75 0.13
CA VAL A 126 -9.48 -18.71 0.30
C VAL A 126 -9.37 -19.54 -0.96
N MET A 127 -8.17 -19.69 -1.51
CA MET A 127 -7.94 -20.57 -2.66
C MET A 127 -6.93 -21.65 -2.31
N LEU A 128 -7.25 -22.89 -2.67
CA LEU A 128 -6.35 -24.03 -2.65
C LEU A 128 -6.07 -24.46 -4.09
N THR A 129 -4.80 -24.59 -4.47
CA THR A 129 -4.40 -25.10 -5.78
C THR A 129 -3.96 -26.55 -5.64
N ILE A 130 -4.66 -27.46 -6.32
CA ILE A 130 -4.44 -28.90 -6.20
C ILE A 130 -3.85 -29.39 -7.51
N GLY A 131 -2.60 -29.84 -7.45
CA GLY A 131 -1.84 -30.38 -8.57
C GLY A 131 -0.92 -31.48 -8.08
N THR A 132 0.36 -31.47 -8.49
CA THR A 132 1.36 -32.41 -7.94
C THR A 132 1.46 -32.29 -6.41
N GLY A 133 1.38 -31.06 -5.90
CA GLY A 133 1.29 -30.70 -4.48
C GLY A 133 0.01 -29.91 -4.18
N ILE A 134 -0.02 -29.23 -3.03
CA ILE A 134 -1.09 -28.28 -2.67
C ILE A 134 -0.47 -26.92 -2.35
N GLY A 135 -0.87 -25.91 -3.12
CA GLY A 135 -0.59 -24.52 -2.83
C GLY A 135 -1.82 -23.79 -2.30
N GLY A 136 -1.68 -22.49 -2.04
CA GLY A 136 -2.82 -21.68 -1.69
C GLY A 136 -2.54 -20.19 -1.64
N ALA A 137 -3.62 -19.43 -1.57
CA ALA A 137 -3.59 -17.99 -1.41
C ALA A 137 -4.85 -17.53 -0.68
N ILE A 138 -4.77 -16.37 -0.04
CA ILE A 138 -5.88 -15.75 0.68
C ILE A 138 -6.05 -14.34 0.12
N LEU A 139 -7.27 -14.00 -0.25
CA LEU A 139 -7.71 -12.64 -0.54
C LEU A 139 -8.43 -12.15 0.71
N ASP A 140 -7.97 -11.05 1.28
CA ASP A 140 -8.58 -10.38 2.42
C ASP A 140 -8.82 -8.92 2.07
N SER A 141 -10.06 -8.47 2.24
CA SER A 141 -10.49 -7.11 1.90
C SER A 141 -10.11 -6.70 0.46
N GLY A 142 -10.21 -7.65 -0.49
CA GLY A 142 -9.87 -7.46 -1.90
C GLY A 142 -8.37 -7.41 -2.20
N ARG A 143 -7.50 -7.79 -1.25
CA ARG A 143 -6.04 -7.78 -1.41
C ARG A 143 -5.45 -9.13 -1.03
N ILE A 144 -4.40 -9.56 -1.74
CA ILE A 144 -3.70 -10.80 -1.37
C ILE A 144 -3.05 -10.61 0.01
N ALA A 145 -3.38 -11.50 0.93
CA ALA A 145 -2.74 -11.58 2.23
C ALA A 145 -1.38 -12.26 2.08
N ARG A 146 -0.31 -11.49 2.34
CA ARG A 146 1.09 -11.97 2.22
C ARG A 146 1.77 -12.22 3.57
N GLY A 147 1.20 -11.68 4.66
CA GLY A 147 1.77 -11.74 6.00
C GLY A 147 3.21 -11.20 6.00
N ARG A 148 4.14 -11.94 6.59
CA ARG A 148 5.58 -11.63 6.56
C ARG A 148 6.30 -12.09 5.27
N GLY A 149 5.57 -12.24 4.17
CA GLY A 149 6.09 -12.79 2.89
C GLY A 149 6.00 -14.32 2.78
N ALA A 150 5.10 -14.95 3.54
CA ALA A 150 4.91 -16.40 3.55
C ALA A 150 3.48 -16.85 3.92
N ALA A 151 2.50 -15.94 3.87
CA ALA A 151 1.10 -16.37 3.99
C ALA A 151 0.68 -17.19 2.75
N GLY A 152 -0.38 -17.98 2.86
CA GLY A 152 -0.87 -18.83 1.75
C GLY A 152 -0.20 -20.20 1.64
N GLN A 153 0.64 -20.62 2.60
CA GLN A 153 1.23 -21.97 2.64
C GLN A 153 0.20 -23.03 3.11
N LEU A 154 -0.97 -23.06 2.47
CA LEU A 154 -2.15 -23.78 2.92
C LEU A 154 -2.03 -25.30 2.75
N GLY A 155 -1.18 -25.77 1.82
CA GLY A 155 -0.84 -27.19 1.69
C GLY A 155 -0.10 -27.77 2.91
N HIS A 156 0.39 -26.90 3.80
CA HIS A 156 1.11 -27.29 5.02
C HIS A 156 0.26 -27.20 6.29
N VAL A 157 -1.05 -26.98 6.16
CA VAL A 157 -2.00 -27.19 7.26
C VAL A 157 -1.92 -28.64 7.73
N ILE A 158 -1.73 -28.85 9.03
CA ILE A 158 -1.60 -30.18 9.63
C ILE A 158 -2.99 -30.73 9.86
N VAL A 159 -3.31 -31.86 9.21
CA VAL A 159 -4.58 -32.58 9.34
C VAL A 159 -4.43 -33.87 10.16
N ASP A 160 -3.20 -34.39 10.28
CA ASP A 160 -2.89 -35.55 11.13
C ASP A 160 -1.47 -35.41 11.72
N PRO A 161 -1.31 -34.99 12.99
CA PRO A 161 0.01 -34.84 13.61
C PRO A 161 0.89 -36.11 13.60
N ALA A 162 0.27 -37.30 13.51
CA ALA A 162 0.97 -38.59 13.39
C ALA A 162 1.17 -39.04 11.93
N GLY A 163 0.78 -38.19 10.98
CA GLY A 163 0.78 -38.49 9.55
C GLY A 163 2.16 -38.48 8.91
N ARG A 164 2.15 -38.55 7.58
CA ARG A 164 3.36 -38.69 6.75
C ARG A 164 4.31 -37.50 6.90
N ALA A 165 5.61 -37.74 6.78
CA ALA A 165 6.60 -36.68 6.69
C ALA A 165 6.35 -35.81 5.44
N CYS A 166 6.42 -34.49 5.62
CA CYS A 166 6.26 -33.50 4.57
C CYS A 166 7.61 -32.87 4.21
N LEU A 167 7.79 -32.47 2.95
CA LEU A 167 8.99 -31.79 2.47
C LEU A 167 9.23 -30.44 3.17
N CYS A 168 8.21 -29.84 3.79
CA CYS A 168 8.35 -28.63 4.60
C CYS A 168 9.05 -28.86 5.95
N GLY A 169 9.39 -30.11 6.30
CA GLY A 169 10.05 -30.50 7.55
C GLY A 169 9.09 -30.85 8.69
N ARG A 170 7.77 -30.78 8.47
CA ARG A 170 6.73 -31.18 9.43
C ARG A 170 6.15 -32.55 9.09
N HIS A 171 5.23 -33.03 9.91
CA HIS A 171 4.43 -34.23 9.67
C HIS A 171 2.95 -33.85 9.52
N GLY A 172 2.22 -34.64 8.74
CA GLY A 172 0.76 -34.53 8.75
C GLY A 172 0.15 -33.44 7.90
N CYS A 173 0.94 -32.79 7.05
CA CYS A 173 0.43 -31.75 6.17
C CYS A 173 -0.60 -32.33 5.19
N ILE A 174 -1.68 -31.60 4.94
CA ILE A 174 -2.72 -31.96 3.97
C ILE A 174 -2.15 -32.35 2.59
N GLU A 175 -1.10 -31.67 2.12
CA GLU A 175 -0.46 -32.01 0.84
C GLU A 175 -0.05 -33.49 0.75
N THR A 176 0.33 -34.11 1.87
CA THR A 176 0.79 -35.51 1.91
C THR A 176 -0.32 -36.54 1.70
N VAL A 177 -1.58 -36.12 1.82
CA VAL A 177 -2.76 -36.99 1.74
C VAL A 177 -3.81 -36.55 0.72
N SER A 178 -3.80 -35.28 0.31
CA SER A 178 -4.81 -34.70 -0.59
C SER A 178 -4.24 -34.04 -1.86
N SER A 179 -2.94 -34.13 -2.13
CA SER A 179 -2.36 -33.71 -3.42
C SER A 179 -2.60 -34.74 -4.52
N GLY A 180 -2.27 -34.42 -5.77
CA GLY A 180 -2.25 -35.39 -6.87
C GLY A 180 -1.22 -36.49 -6.68
N THR A 181 -0.08 -36.18 -6.06
CA THR A 181 0.92 -37.19 -5.68
C THR A 181 0.31 -38.15 -4.64
N ALA A 182 -0.40 -37.61 -3.65
CA ALA A 182 -1.08 -38.42 -2.64
C ALA A 182 -2.21 -39.27 -3.23
N LEU A 183 -2.98 -38.75 -4.19
CA LEU A 183 -4.00 -39.51 -4.91
C LEU A 183 -3.41 -40.75 -5.58
N GLY A 184 -2.27 -40.61 -6.26
CA GLY A 184 -1.56 -41.75 -6.86
C GLY A 184 -1.09 -42.79 -5.84
N VAL A 185 -0.82 -42.38 -4.59
CA VAL A 185 -0.54 -43.31 -3.49
C VAL A 185 -1.80 -44.07 -3.09
N HIS A 186 -2.92 -43.37 -2.87
CA HIS A 186 -4.21 -44.00 -2.51
C HIS A 186 -4.69 -45.00 -3.56
N ILE A 187 -4.55 -44.66 -4.86
CA ILE A 187 -4.88 -45.55 -5.99
C ILE A 187 -4.08 -46.86 -5.90
N ARG A 188 -2.77 -46.75 -5.66
CA ARG A 188 -1.88 -47.92 -5.55
C ARG A 188 -2.19 -48.75 -4.31
N GLU A 189 -2.44 -48.11 -3.16
CA GLU A 189 -2.80 -48.78 -1.91
C GLU A 189 -4.15 -49.52 -2.02
N ALA A 190 -5.06 -49.02 -2.86
CA ALA A 190 -6.32 -49.70 -3.20
C ALA A 190 -6.17 -50.83 -4.23
N GLY A 191 -4.96 -51.09 -4.74
CA GLY A 191 -4.69 -52.13 -5.75
C GLY A 191 -5.20 -51.79 -7.15
N LEU A 192 -5.52 -50.52 -7.42
CA LEU A 192 -5.97 -50.06 -8.73
C LEU A 192 -4.77 -49.76 -9.67
N PRO A 193 -4.96 -49.85 -11.00
CA PRO A 193 -3.91 -49.49 -11.95
C PRO A 193 -3.44 -48.04 -11.77
N ALA A 194 -2.13 -47.80 -11.83
CA ALA A 194 -1.55 -46.46 -11.68
C ALA A 194 -1.98 -45.47 -12.77
N THR A 195 -2.58 -45.95 -13.85
CA THR A 195 -3.14 -45.13 -14.94
C THR A 195 -4.52 -44.55 -14.62
N VAL A 196 -5.17 -45.01 -13.54
CA VAL A 196 -6.50 -44.52 -13.13
C VAL A 196 -6.39 -43.04 -12.76
N THR A 197 -7.35 -42.25 -13.24
CA THR A 197 -7.40 -40.80 -13.01
C THR A 197 -8.45 -40.42 -11.97
N ALA A 198 -8.38 -39.19 -11.44
CA ALA A 198 -9.40 -38.66 -10.52
C ALA A 198 -10.80 -38.68 -11.15
N ASN A 199 -10.92 -38.30 -12.43
CA ASN A 199 -12.19 -38.30 -13.16
C ASN A 199 -12.75 -39.71 -13.33
N GLU A 200 -11.88 -40.69 -13.63
CA GLU A 200 -12.30 -42.09 -13.72
C GLU A 200 -12.80 -42.62 -12.37
N LEU A 201 -12.12 -42.29 -11.25
CA LEU A 201 -12.61 -42.64 -9.92
C LEU A 201 -13.97 -42.00 -9.62
N LEU A 202 -14.20 -40.76 -10.04
CA LEU A 202 -15.50 -40.09 -9.86
C LEU A 202 -16.61 -40.79 -10.64
N THR A 203 -16.36 -41.18 -11.89
CA THR A 203 -17.30 -41.98 -12.70
C THR A 203 -17.59 -43.32 -12.05
N ARG A 204 -16.56 -44.08 -11.66
CA ARG A 204 -16.72 -45.37 -10.99
C ARG A 204 -17.49 -45.26 -9.67
N ARG A 205 -17.24 -44.21 -8.87
CA ARG A 205 -18.02 -43.93 -7.65
C ARG A 205 -19.50 -43.74 -7.97
N ALA A 206 -19.84 -43.00 -9.02
CA ALA A 206 -21.23 -42.80 -9.45
C ALA A 206 -21.90 -44.11 -9.91
N GLU A 207 -21.12 -45.06 -10.40
CA GLU A 207 -21.56 -46.41 -10.78
C GLU A 207 -21.63 -47.38 -9.59
N GLY A 208 -21.27 -46.94 -8.38
CA GLY A 208 -21.32 -47.75 -7.16
C GLY A 208 -20.03 -48.53 -6.84
N ASP A 209 -18.90 -48.21 -7.47
CA ASP A 209 -17.60 -48.83 -7.16
C ASP A 209 -17.11 -48.40 -5.77
N ASP A 210 -17.14 -49.35 -4.84
CA ASP A 210 -16.72 -49.18 -3.46
C ASP A 210 -15.22 -48.89 -3.29
N ALA A 211 -14.37 -49.41 -4.17
CA ALA A 211 -12.93 -49.13 -4.13
C ALA A 211 -12.67 -47.68 -4.56
N ALA A 212 -13.32 -47.23 -5.63
CA ALA A 212 -13.23 -45.84 -6.08
C ALA A 212 -13.75 -44.86 -5.02
N ARG A 213 -14.88 -45.18 -4.37
CA ARG A 213 -15.41 -44.41 -3.24
C ARG A 213 -14.40 -44.28 -2.12
N ARG A 214 -13.79 -45.38 -1.65
CA ARG A 214 -12.79 -45.35 -0.57
C ARG A 214 -11.55 -44.52 -0.91
N VAL A 215 -11.06 -44.61 -2.15
CA VAL A 215 -9.92 -43.80 -2.61
C VAL A 215 -10.26 -42.31 -2.59
N LEU A 216 -11.42 -41.93 -3.13
CA LEU A 216 -11.87 -40.53 -3.13
C LEU A 216 -12.12 -40.00 -1.71
N GLU A 217 -12.66 -40.84 -0.82
CA GLU A 217 -12.90 -40.49 0.59
C GLU A 217 -11.58 -40.25 1.34
N ALA A 218 -10.60 -41.15 1.18
CA ALA A 218 -9.26 -40.99 1.76
C ALA A 218 -8.51 -39.76 1.23
N TRP A 219 -8.80 -39.34 0.00
CA TRP A 219 -8.22 -38.16 -0.63
C TRP A 219 -8.92 -36.86 -0.22
N ALA A 220 -10.27 -36.85 -0.18
CA ALA A 220 -11.08 -35.65 0.01
C ALA A 220 -11.42 -35.34 1.47
N ALA A 221 -11.56 -36.34 2.35
CA ALA A 221 -11.91 -36.09 3.76
C ALA A 221 -10.85 -35.25 4.52
N PRO A 222 -9.53 -35.49 4.37
CA PRO A 222 -8.52 -34.62 4.99
C PRO A 222 -8.54 -33.20 4.38
N LEU A 223 -8.85 -33.08 3.09
CA LEU A 223 -9.03 -31.79 2.43
C LEU A 223 -10.21 -31.02 3.02
N ARG A 224 -11.31 -31.71 3.29
CA ARG A 224 -12.48 -31.12 3.95
C ARG A 224 -12.13 -30.57 5.32
N LEU A 225 -11.41 -31.35 6.15
CA LEU A 225 -10.98 -30.95 7.48
C LEU A 225 -10.14 -29.66 7.47
N ALA A 226 -9.20 -29.55 6.53
CA ALA A 226 -8.41 -28.33 6.39
C ALA A 226 -9.26 -27.15 5.93
N ILE A 227 -10.18 -27.35 4.98
CA ILE A 227 -11.09 -26.30 4.51
C ILE A 227 -11.95 -25.78 5.68
N ASP A 228 -12.54 -26.66 6.49
CA ASP A 228 -13.36 -26.24 7.62
C ASP A 228 -12.55 -25.42 8.65
N SER A 229 -11.28 -25.77 8.85
CA SER A 229 -10.35 -24.99 9.68
C SER A 229 -10.03 -23.62 9.07
N LEU A 230 -9.83 -23.55 7.75
CA LEU A 230 -9.57 -22.29 7.05
C LEU A 230 -10.80 -21.38 7.04
N VAL A 231 -12.00 -21.94 6.92
CA VAL A 231 -13.27 -21.21 7.05
C VAL A 231 -13.40 -20.63 8.46
N ALA A 232 -13.12 -21.42 9.50
CA ALA A 232 -13.15 -20.93 10.87
C ALA A 232 -12.17 -19.77 11.14
N VAL A 233 -11.01 -19.77 10.47
CA VAL A 233 -9.95 -18.76 10.65
C VAL A 233 -10.20 -17.49 9.82
N HIS A 234 -10.72 -17.64 8.60
CA HIS A 234 -10.77 -16.55 7.63
C HIS A 234 -12.18 -16.02 7.34
N ASP A 235 -13.23 -16.77 7.70
CA ASP A 235 -14.63 -16.48 7.36
C ASP A 235 -14.81 -15.98 5.91
N PRO A 236 -14.33 -16.73 4.89
CA PRO A 236 -14.34 -16.25 3.53
C PRO A 236 -15.75 -16.30 2.94
N GLU A 237 -16.01 -15.46 1.94
CA GLU A 237 -17.25 -15.51 1.16
C GLU A 237 -17.36 -16.82 0.37
N LEU A 238 -16.21 -17.38 -0.03
CA LEU A 238 -16.10 -18.67 -0.71
C LEU A 238 -14.68 -19.25 -0.61
N VAL A 239 -14.60 -20.58 -0.78
CA VAL A 239 -13.35 -21.30 -0.97
C VAL A 239 -13.26 -21.78 -2.41
N VAL A 240 -12.19 -21.41 -3.12
CA VAL A 240 -11.96 -21.78 -4.51
C VAL A 240 -10.95 -22.91 -4.61
N LEU A 241 -11.29 -23.99 -5.32
CA LEU A 241 -10.39 -25.10 -5.60
C LEU A 241 -9.88 -25.00 -7.04
N GLY A 242 -8.62 -24.60 -7.17
CA GLY A 242 -7.92 -24.49 -8.45
C GLY A 242 -6.85 -25.57 -8.67
N GLY A 243 -6.00 -25.34 -9.66
CA GLY A 243 -4.99 -26.32 -10.10
C GLY A 243 -5.59 -27.44 -10.95
N GLY A 244 -4.72 -28.27 -11.52
CA GLY A 244 -5.12 -29.32 -12.49
C GLY A 244 -6.06 -30.40 -11.93
N LEU A 245 -6.23 -30.48 -10.60
CA LEU A 245 -7.17 -31.40 -9.93
C LEU A 245 -8.27 -30.67 -9.15
N GLY A 246 -8.38 -29.34 -9.27
CA GLY A 246 -9.34 -28.54 -8.48
C GLY A 246 -10.80 -28.93 -8.71
N GLU A 247 -11.21 -29.15 -9.96
CA GLU A 247 -12.56 -29.59 -10.31
C GLU A 247 -12.87 -30.98 -9.73
N ALA A 248 -11.95 -31.93 -9.93
CA ALA A 248 -12.10 -33.28 -9.40
C ALA A 248 -12.15 -33.30 -7.86
N ALA A 249 -11.35 -32.46 -7.19
CA ALA A 249 -11.38 -32.30 -5.74
C ALA A 249 -12.71 -31.72 -5.26
N SER A 250 -13.23 -30.69 -5.94
CA SER A 250 -14.55 -30.12 -5.64
C SER A 250 -15.66 -31.17 -5.78
N ALA A 251 -15.63 -31.99 -6.83
CA ALA A 251 -16.59 -33.06 -7.04
C ALA A 251 -16.43 -34.21 -6.02
N ALA A 252 -15.20 -34.51 -5.58
CA ALA A 252 -14.94 -35.50 -4.56
C ALA A 252 -15.53 -35.04 -3.20
N LEU A 253 -15.29 -33.78 -2.82
CA LEU A 253 -15.79 -33.16 -1.59
C LEU A 253 -17.31 -33.09 -1.51
N ALA A 254 -18.02 -32.96 -2.64
CA ALA A 254 -19.48 -32.98 -2.65
C ALA A 254 -20.08 -34.29 -2.09
N GLY A 255 -19.29 -35.38 -2.06
CA GLY A 255 -19.67 -36.65 -1.45
C GLY A 255 -19.20 -36.83 0.01
N ILE A 256 -18.57 -35.83 0.61
CA ILE A 256 -18.11 -35.86 2.01
C ILE A 256 -19.13 -35.11 2.86
N GLU A 257 -19.76 -35.81 3.80
CA GLU A 257 -20.65 -35.17 4.77
C GLU A 257 -19.86 -34.21 5.65
N ALA A 258 -20.40 -33.01 5.80
CA ALA A 258 -19.84 -31.99 6.67
C ALA A 258 -20.71 -31.80 7.90
N PRO A 259 -20.13 -31.74 9.10
CA PRO A 259 -20.87 -31.36 10.29
C PRO A 259 -21.52 -29.99 10.08
N ALA A 260 -22.78 -29.85 10.50
CA ALA A 260 -23.44 -28.55 10.51
C ALA A 260 -22.64 -27.59 11.42
N SER A 261 -22.37 -26.39 10.91
CA SER A 261 -21.69 -25.32 11.62
C SER A 261 -22.48 -24.02 11.47
N TRP A 262 -22.41 -23.15 12.48
CA TRP A 262 -22.99 -21.79 12.43
C TRP A 262 -22.17 -20.82 11.58
N TYR A 263 -20.99 -21.25 11.11
CA TYR A 263 -20.14 -20.60 10.11
C TYR A 263 -19.86 -21.60 8.97
N ALA A 264 -20.06 -21.20 7.72
CA ALA A 264 -19.80 -22.04 6.55
C ALA A 264 -19.60 -21.17 5.31
N SER A 265 -18.71 -21.61 4.43
CA SER A 265 -18.48 -20.98 3.13
C SER A 265 -18.70 -22.00 2.02
N PRO A 266 -19.29 -21.61 0.88
CA PRO A 266 -19.37 -22.48 -0.29
C PRO A 266 -17.98 -22.82 -0.80
N VAL A 267 -17.80 -24.08 -1.20
CA VAL A 267 -16.59 -24.57 -1.89
C VAL A 267 -16.92 -24.72 -3.36
N VAL A 268 -16.17 -24.06 -4.23
CA VAL A 268 -16.42 -24.03 -5.68
C VAL A 268 -15.14 -24.33 -6.47
N PRO A 269 -15.24 -24.92 -7.67
CA PRO A 269 -14.08 -25.06 -8.54
C PRO A 269 -13.66 -23.69 -9.12
N ALA A 270 -12.37 -23.52 -9.36
CA ALA A 270 -11.83 -22.39 -10.12
C ALA A 270 -12.36 -22.41 -11.57
N ARG A 271 -12.50 -21.23 -12.20
CA ARG A 271 -13.09 -21.11 -13.54
C ARG A 271 -12.07 -21.00 -14.66
N LEU A 272 -10.90 -20.42 -14.38
CA LEU A 272 -9.91 -20.08 -15.39
C LEU A 272 -8.92 -21.22 -15.66
N GLY A 273 -8.91 -22.25 -14.80
CA GLY A 273 -8.07 -23.43 -14.95
C GLY A 273 -6.60 -23.09 -15.18
N ASP A 274 -6.07 -23.65 -16.26
CA ASP A 274 -4.67 -23.54 -16.68
C ASP A 274 -4.22 -22.11 -17.08
N ASP A 275 -5.17 -21.19 -17.27
CA ASP A 275 -4.90 -19.80 -17.63
C ASP A 275 -4.86 -18.86 -16.43
N ALA A 276 -5.27 -19.32 -15.24
CA ALA A 276 -5.33 -18.50 -14.04
C ALA A 276 -3.97 -17.85 -13.71
N GLY A 277 -2.87 -18.60 -13.85
CA GLY A 277 -1.52 -18.10 -13.55
C GLY A 277 -1.13 -16.92 -14.45
N VAL A 278 -1.29 -17.06 -15.77
CA VAL A 278 -0.90 -16.01 -16.73
C VAL A 278 -1.86 -14.81 -16.72
N ILE A 279 -3.17 -15.03 -16.58
CA ILE A 279 -4.14 -13.92 -16.44
C ILE A 279 -3.86 -13.16 -15.14
N GLY A 280 -3.66 -13.89 -14.05
CA GLY A 280 -3.38 -13.34 -12.73
C GLY A 280 -2.12 -12.51 -12.71
N ALA A 281 -1.04 -13.05 -13.26
CA ALA A 281 0.22 -12.34 -13.41
C ALA A 281 0.05 -11.06 -14.24
N ALA A 282 -0.66 -11.13 -15.37
CA ALA A 282 -0.93 -9.95 -16.20
C ALA A 282 -1.81 -8.91 -15.50
N LEU A 283 -2.73 -9.34 -14.63
CA LEU A 283 -3.66 -8.47 -13.91
C LEU A 283 -3.08 -7.92 -12.59
N ALA A 284 -2.06 -8.56 -12.03
CA ALA A 284 -1.41 -8.16 -10.79
C ALA A 284 -0.80 -6.76 -10.90
N THR A 285 -1.21 -5.87 -10.00
CA THR A 285 -0.66 -4.52 -9.89
C THR A 285 0.61 -4.55 -9.03
N PRO A 286 1.60 -3.69 -9.34
CA PRO A 286 2.72 -3.49 -8.42
C PRO A 286 2.18 -3.05 -7.06
N PRO A 287 2.98 -3.19 -5.98
CA PRO A 287 2.66 -2.55 -4.72
C PRO A 287 2.28 -1.09 -5.02
N ALA A 288 1.20 -0.60 -4.42
CA ALA A 288 0.91 0.82 -4.51
C ALA A 288 2.16 1.54 -4.03
N ALA A 289 2.87 2.21 -4.95
CA ALA A 289 4.00 3.04 -4.58
C ALA A 289 3.50 3.91 -3.44
N ARG A 290 4.11 3.78 -2.25
CA ARG A 290 3.78 4.70 -1.15
C ARG A 290 3.95 6.08 -1.74
N GLY A 291 2.86 6.83 -1.85
CA GLY A 291 2.84 8.11 -2.56
C GLY A 291 3.94 9.05 -2.05
N PRO A 292 4.21 10.16 -2.72
CA PRO A 292 5.12 11.15 -2.16
C PRO A 292 4.64 11.55 -0.76
N LYS A 293 5.59 11.74 0.17
CA LYS A 293 5.27 12.42 1.43
C LYS A 293 4.83 13.83 1.09
N ARG A 294 3.69 14.27 1.63
CA ARG A 294 3.03 15.52 1.27
C ARG A 294 2.80 16.40 2.49
N VAL A 295 2.83 17.71 2.30
CA VAL A 295 2.51 18.67 3.36
C VAL A 295 1.53 19.73 2.85
N VAL A 296 0.44 19.95 3.59
CA VAL A 296 -0.42 21.11 3.44
C VAL A 296 -0.09 22.11 4.54
N LEU A 297 0.39 23.29 4.17
CA LEU A 297 0.55 24.41 5.09
C LEU A 297 -0.79 25.15 5.21
N VAL A 298 -1.48 25.01 6.34
CA VAL A 298 -2.67 25.81 6.63
C VAL A 298 -2.22 27.07 7.35
N ASN A 299 -2.06 28.13 6.57
CA ASN A 299 -1.40 29.36 6.95
C ASN A 299 -2.40 30.51 7.19
N GLY A 300 -2.05 31.41 8.10
CA GLY A 300 -2.83 32.60 8.43
C GLY A 300 -2.40 33.20 9.77
N VAL A 301 -2.65 34.50 9.95
CA VAL A 301 -2.33 35.18 11.22
C VAL A 301 -3.15 34.61 12.39
N PRO A 302 -2.75 34.84 13.66
CA PRO A 302 -3.58 34.47 14.81
C PRO A 302 -5.03 34.96 14.65
N ALA A 303 -5.99 34.11 15.03
CA ALA A 303 -7.43 34.34 14.90
C ALA A 303 -8.01 34.44 13.47
N SER A 304 -7.23 34.13 12.42
CA SER A 304 -7.71 34.07 11.03
C SER A 304 -8.61 32.87 10.69
N GLY A 305 -8.91 31.97 11.64
CA GLY A 305 -9.72 30.76 11.39
C GLY A 305 -8.94 29.54 10.87
N LYS A 306 -7.63 29.66 10.64
CA LYS A 306 -6.77 28.56 10.15
C LYS A 306 -6.90 27.22 10.88
N SER A 307 -7.07 27.23 12.21
CA SER A 307 -7.16 26.01 13.01
C SER A 307 -8.47 25.26 12.79
N THR A 308 -9.55 25.97 12.45
CA THR A 308 -10.83 25.38 12.05
C THR A 308 -10.71 24.73 10.67
N VAL A 309 -10.04 25.41 9.73
CA VAL A 309 -9.77 24.88 8.38
C VAL A 309 -8.90 23.62 8.45
N ALA A 310 -7.82 23.67 9.22
CA ALA A 310 -6.93 22.53 9.40
C ALA A 310 -7.62 21.33 10.07
N ALA A 311 -8.49 21.58 11.06
CA ALA A 311 -9.28 20.54 11.70
C ALA A 311 -10.25 19.88 10.71
N GLY A 312 -11.05 20.67 10.00
CA GLY A 312 -12.01 20.15 9.02
C GLY A 312 -11.33 19.37 7.88
N LEU A 313 -10.19 19.87 7.38
CA LEU A 313 -9.41 19.16 6.38
C LEU A 313 -8.88 17.82 6.90
N SER A 314 -8.34 17.80 8.12
CA SER A 314 -7.83 16.58 8.76
C SER A 314 -8.95 15.55 8.99
N GLU A 315 -10.11 15.99 9.46
CA GLU A 315 -11.28 15.12 9.69
C GLU A 315 -11.82 14.52 8.40
N ALA A 316 -11.94 15.31 7.33
CA ALA A 316 -12.45 14.82 6.05
C ALA A 316 -11.48 13.89 5.30
N THR A 317 -10.16 14.09 5.46
CA THR A 317 -9.14 13.36 4.70
C THR A 317 -8.48 12.22 5.48
N GLY A 318 -8.59 12.23 6.81
CA GLY A 318 -7.81 11.36 7.70
C GLY A 318 -6.32 11.72 7.76
N TRP A 319 -5.88 12.82 7.15
CA TRP A 319 -4.48 13.26 7.20
C TRP A 319 -4.11 13.76 8.59
N PRO A 320 -2.99 13.30 9.19
CA PRO A 320 -2.56 13.77 10.49
C PRO A 320 -2.35 15.29 10.53
N ARG A 321 -2.96 15.95 11.51
CA ARG A 321 -2.77 17.37 11.78
C ARG A 321 -1.75 17.59 12.89
N ILE A 322 -0.82 18.51 12.66
CA ILE A 322 0.10 19.01 13.68
C ILE A 322 -0.07 20.52 13.75
N ALA A 323 -0.47 21.05 14.90
CA ALA A 323 -0.59 22.49 15.11
C ALA A 323 0.54 23.02 15.99
N LEU A 324 1.01 24.24 15.69
CA LEU A 324 2.07 24.89 16.47
C LEU A 324 1.69 24.99 17.95
N ASP A 325 0.44 25.37 18.24
CA ASP A 325 -0.06 25.48 19.61
C ASP A 325 -0.18 24.12 20.30
N THR A 326 -0.46 23.02 19.56
CA THR A 326 -0.48 21.66 20.13
C THR A 326 0.90 21.23 20.61
N VAL A 327 1.96 21.59 19.89
CA VAL A 327 3.34 21.32 20.30
C VAL A 327 3.77 22.27 21.41
N LYS A 328 3.39 23.55 21.33
CA LYS A 328 3.89 24.61 22.20
C LYS A 328 3.23 24.61 23.59
N THR A 329 1.93 24.41 23.67
CA THR A 329 1.14 24.60 24.90
C THR A 329 1.61 23.73 26.07
N PRO A 330 1.91 22.43 25.89
CA PRO A 330 2.40 21.60 26.99
C PRO A 330 3.66 22.16 27.66
N PHE A 331 4.56 22.80 26.90
CA PHE A 331 5.74 23.44 27.48
C PHE A 331 5.41 24.74 28.23
N LEU A 332 4.39 25.49 27.80
CA LEU A 332 3.95 26.69 28.51
C LEU A 332 3.25 26.38 29.84
N GLU A 333 2.65 25.19 29.95
CA GLU A 333 2.01 24.71 31.18
C GLU A 333 3.04 24.29 32.24
N GLU A 334 4.18 23.75 31.81
CA GLU A 334 5.23 23.24 32.70
C GLU A 334 6.33 24.29 33.01
N ILE A 335 6.54 25.27 32.14
CA ILE A 335 7.61 26.27 32.32
C ILE A 335 7.02 27.55 32.92
N GLU A 336 7.42 27.85 34.16
CA GLU A 336 7.04 29.10 34.84
C GLU A 336 7.83 30.32 34.32
N GLY A 337 7.26 31.52 34.49
CA GLY A 337 7.97 32.78 34.21
C GLY A 337 8.24 33.07 32.72
N VAL A 338 7.47 32.46 31.81
CA VAL A 338 7.63 32.66 30.36
C VAL A 338 7.36 34.10 29.95
N ASP A 339 8.42 34.79 29.55
CA ASP A 339 8.33 36.13 28.95
C ASP A 339 8.11 36.07 27.42
N ARG A 340 7.92 37.24 26.82
CA ARG A 340 7.66 37.37 25.37
C ARG A 340 8.85 36.86 24.52
N PRO A 341 10.13 37.17 24.84
CA PRO A 341 11.29 36.56 24.18
C PRO A 341 11.30 35.03 24.24
N PHE A 342 11.07 34.42 25.41
CA PHE A 342 11.08 32.97 25.57
C PHE A 342 9.94 32.31 24.80
N ASN A 343 8.73 32.88 24.81
CA ASN A 343 7.61 32.37 23.99
C ASN A 343 7.96 32.36 22.49
N ARG A 344 8.71 33.36 22.00
CA ARG A 344 9.21 33.37 20.61
C ARG A 344 10.22 32.24 20.36
N VAL A 345 11.14 32.00 21.28
CA VAL A 345 12.09 30.86 21.20
C VAL A 345 11.32 29.54 21.13
N LEU A 346 10.35 29.35 22.01
CA LEU A 346 9.52 28.16 22.07
C LEU A 346 8.68 27.99 20.80
N GLY A 347 8.15 29.07 20.23
CA GLY A 347 7.48 29.06 18.93
C GLY A 347 8.39 28.56 17.80
N ARG A 348 9.65 29.02 17.75
CA ARG A 348 10.63 28.51 16.77
C ARG A 348 10.97 27.05 16.98
N ALA A 349 11.17 26.62 18.23
CA ALA A 349 11.43 25.22 18.55
C ALA A 349 10.24 24.32 18.18
N SER A 350 9.02 24.76 18.47
CA SER A 350 7.79 24.06 18.13
C SER A 350 7.64 23.88 16.62
N LEU A 351 7.96 24.93 15.83
CA LEU A 351 7.94 24.83 14.37
C LEU A 351 8.93 23.78 13.86
N LYS A 352 10.16 23.75 14.39
CA LYS A 352 11.16 22.74 14.03
C LYS A 352 10.68 21.32 14.37
N ALA A 353 10.09 21.13 15.55
CA ALA A 353 9.54 19.85 15.97
C ALA A 353 8.43 19.34 15.04
N MET A 354 7.54 20.22 14.58
CA MET A 354 6.49 19.86 13.61
C MET A 354 7.08 19.22 12.35
N PHE A 355 8.11 19.84 11.75
CA PHE A 355 8.76 19.31 10.54
C PHE A 355 9.62 18.07 10.81
N ALA A 356 10.19 17.91 12.01
CA ALA A 356 10.91 16.70 12.39
C ALA A 356 9.96 15.48 12.48
N VAL A 357 8.75 15.65 13.01
CA VAL A 357 7.72 14.59 13.00
C VAL A 357 7.35 14.19 11.58
N VAL A 358 7.22 15.17 10.67
CA VAL A 358 7.02 14.89 9.24
C VAL A 358 8.20 14.10 8.67
N ALA A 359 9.43 14.41 9.05
CA ALA A 359 10.64 13.71 8.60
C ALA A 359 10.63 12.21 8.93
N GLU A 360 10.22 11.84 10.14
CA GLU A 360 10.19 10.44 10.60
C GLU A 360 9.05 9.61 10.00
N ALA A 361 8.03 10.27 9.45
CA ALA A 361 6.88 9.58 8.87
C ALA A 361 7.25 8.79 7.60
N PRO A 362 6.61 7.62 7.37
CA PRO A 362 6.83 6.84 6.16
C PRO A 362 6.39 7.62 4.92
N ALA A 363 6.98 7.27 3.76
CA ALA A 363 6.45 7.67 2.46
C ALA A 363 4.95 7.33 2.36
N GLY A 364 4.21 8.11 1.58
CA GLY A 364 2.76 7.99 1.40
C GLY A 364 1.93 8.76 2.42
N THR A 365 2.57 9.38 3.42
CA THR A 365 1.88 10.18 4.44
C THR A 365 1.70 11.62 3.97
N THR A 366 0.47 12.13 4.07
CA THR A 366 0.16 13.55 3.89
C THR A 366 -0.13 14.19 5.24
N PHE A 367 0.54 15.31 5.56
CA PHE A 367 0.32 16.05 6.81
C PHE A 367 -0.39 17.39 6.58
N VAL A 368 -1.19 17.79 7.57
CA VAL A 368 -1.77 19.15 7.68
C VAL A 368 -1.02 19.90 8.77
N LEU A 369 -0.24 20.92 8.42
CA LEU A 369 0.49 21.75 9.38
C LEU A 369 -0.26 23.06 9.63
N ASP A 370 -0.67 23.29 10.87
CA ASP A 370 -1.44 24.47 11.31
C ASP A 370 -0.54 25.45 12.08
N ALA A 371 -0.12 26.52 11.41
CA ALA A 371 0.65 27.59 12.02
C ALA A 371 0.44 28.91 11.27
N TRP A 372 0.74 30.03 11.92
CA TRP A 372 1.15 31.22 11.20
C TRP A 372 2.60 30.97 10.79
N PHE A 373 2.92 30.84 9.51
CA PHE A 373 4.31 30.56 9.08
C PHE A 373 5.11 31.84 8.84
N GLY A 374 4.42 32.97 8.58
CA GLY A 374 5.05 34.28 8.31
C GLY A 374 5.73 34.94 9.52
N PHE A 375 5.70 34.34 10.71
CA PHE A 375 6.55 34.77 11.83
C PHE A 375 8.02 34.33 11.67
N GLN A 376 8.31 33.51 10.66
CA GLN A 376 9.66 33.08 10.32
C GLN A 376 10.01 33.48 8.88
N PRO A 377 11.31 33.72 8.58
CA PRO A 377 11.75 34.00 7.23
C PRO A 377 11.41 32.85 6.27
N ARG A 378 10.95 33.17 5.06
CA ARG A 378 10.66 32.19 3.99
C ARG A 378 11.79 31.18 3.75
N PRO A 379 13.09 31.56 3.71
CA PRO A 379 14.18 30.59 3.55
C PRO A 379 14.22 29.52 4.64
N LEU A 380 13.87 29.86 5.88
CA LEU A 380 13.85 28.89 6.98
C LEU A 380 12.70 27.90 6.83
N VAL A 381 11.50 28.36 6.46
CA VAL A 381 10.35 27.47 6.21
C VAL A 381 10.64 26.49 5.08
N LEU A 382 11.27 26.97 4.00
CA LEU A 382 11.74 26.13 2.89
C LEU A 382 12.76 25.08 3.34
N ALA A 383 13.75 25.47 4.14
CA ALA A 383 14.75 24.55 4.66
C ALA A 383 14.13 23.44 5.54
N LEU A 384 13.15 23.79 6.38
CA LEU A 384 12.44 22.83 7.22
C LEU A 384 11.57 21.87 6.40
N LEU A 385 10.87 22.37 5.38
CA LEU A 385 10.13 21.52 4.44
C LEU A 385 11.06 20.56 3.70
N ALA A 386 12.18 21.04 3.19
CA ALA A 386 13.15 20.19 2.51
C ALA A 386 13.73 19.12 3.45
N ALA A 387 14.09 19.50 4.68
CA ALA A 387 14.58 18.57 5.70
C ALA A 387 13.53 17.52 6.12
N SER A 388 12.24 17.83 5.97
CA SER A 388 11.16 16.88 6.27
C SER A 388 11.03 15.72 5.25
N GLY A 389 11.72 15.82 4.11
CA GLY A 389 11.61 14.85 3.03
C GLY A 389 10.22 14.82 2.38
N ALA A 390 9.41 15.87 2.54
CA ALA A 390 8.22 16.08 1.74
C ALA A 390 8.64 16.23 0.27
N ALA A 391 7.93 15.58 -0.63
CA ALA A 391 8.15 15.68 -2.06
C ALA A 391 7.23 16.72 -2.72
N GLU A 392 6.05 16.94 -2.15
CA GLU A 392 5.08 17.92 -2.65
C GLU A 392 4.47 18.73 -1.50
N VAL A 393 4.17 20.00 -1.78
CA VAL A 393 3.58 20.94 -0.83
C VAL A 393 2.39 21.66 -1.44
N ALA A 394 1.41 22.00 -0.61
CA ALA A 394 0.33 22.92 -0.92
C ALA A 394 0.18 23.94 0.21
N GLU A 395 -0.25 25.16 -0.12
CA GLU A 395 -0.51 26.22 0.85
C GLU A 395 -1.98 26.61 0.83
N VAL A 396 -2.63 26.56 1.99
CA VAL A 396 -3.98 27.10 2.23
C VAL A 396 -3.81 28.43 2.96
N TRP A 397 -4.38 29.50 2.39
CA TRP A 397 -4.27 30.84 2.96
C TRP A 397 -5.61 31.27 3.57
N CYS A 398 -5.68 31.28 4.90
CA CYS A 398 -6.87 31.64 5.64
C CYS A 398 -6.92 33.12 5.95
N THR A 399 -7.94 33.80 5.45
CA THR A 399 -8.14 35.25 5.59
C THR A 399 -9.46 35.59 6.30
N ALA A 400 -9.49 36.80 6.85
CA ALA A 400 -10.68 37.52 7.31
C ALA A 400 -10.29 39.01 7.42
N PRO A 401 -11.26 39.95 7.43
CA PRO A 401 -10.99 41.36 7.67
C PRO A 401 -10.21 41.57 8.98
N SER A 402 -9.28 42.52 8.99
CA SER A 402 -8.40 42.80 10.15
C SER A 402 -9.19 43.11 11.42
N ALA A 403 -10.28 43.87 11.30
CA ALA A 403 -11.23 44.12 12.40
C ALA A 403 -11.84 42.82 12.96
N THR A 404 -12.34 41.94 12.10
CA THR A 404 -12.88 40.63 12.48
C THR A 404 -11.83 39.76 13.19
N ILE A 405 -10.57 39.81 12.74
CA ILE A 405 -9.45 39.09 13.38
C ILE A 405 -9.22 39.62 14.80
N GLY A 406 -9.21 40.94 14.98
CA GLY A 406 -9.09 41.57 16.30
C GLY A 406 -10.21 41.16 17.25
N GLU A 407 -11.47 41.22 16.80
CA GLU A 407 -12.63 40.78 17.59
C GLU A 407 -12.56 39.30 17.97
N ARG A 408 -12.20 38.43 17.01
CA ARG A 408 -12.03 36.99 17.26
C ARG A 408 -10.92 36.72 18.26
N TYR A 409 -9.84 37.50 18.24
CA TYR A 409 -8.76 37.38 19.21
C TYR A 409 -9.22 37.78 20.60
N LEU A 410 -9.88 38.94 20.75
CA LEU A 410 -10.41 39.44 22.02
C LEU A 410 -11.32 38.42 22.72
N ARG A 411 -12.22 37.77 21.97
CA ARG A 411 -13.11 36.71 22.51
C ARG A 411 -12.36 35.51 23.08
N ARG A 412 -11.09 35.30 22.72
CA ARG A 412 -10.26 34.14 23.13
C ARG A 412 -9.24 34.48 24.21
N VAL A 413 -9.05 35.76 24.55
CA VAL A 413 -8.02 36.18 25.52
C VAL A 413 -8.22 35.51 26.89
N GLY A 414 -9.48 35.31 27.32
CA GLY A 414 -9.80 34.68 28.60
C GLY A 414 -9.76 33.15 28.63
N THR A 415 -9.54 32.48 27.49
CA THR A 415 -9.60 31.00 27.39
C THR A 415 -8.28 30.37 26.96
N ARG A 416 -7.22 31.17 26.77
CA ARG A 416 -5.89 30.67 26.39
C ARG A 416 -5.01 30.41 27.62
N ALA A 417 -4.11 29.43 27.49
CA ALA A 417 -3.12 29.10 28.50
C ALA A 417 -2.23 30.32 28.86
N PRO A 418 -1.71 30.37 30.10
CA PRO A 418 -0.74 31.39 30.52
C PRO A 418 0.42 31.55 29.53
N GLY A 419 0.87 32.78 29.32
CA GLY A 419 1.99 33.11 28.43
C GLY A 419 1.60 33.52 27.00
N HIS A 420 0.34 33.33 26.55
CA HIS A 420 -0.14 33.95 25.31
C HIS A 420 -0.36 35.46 25.47
N PRO A 421 -0.12 36.30 24.42
CA PRO A 421 -0.34 37.74 24.51
C PRO A 421 -1.80 38.11 24.83
N GLY A 422 -1.99 39.12 25.69
CA GLY A 422 -3.29 39.59 26.14
C GLY A 422 -4.01 40.49 25.12
N ALA A 423 -5.01 41.23 25.61
CA ALA A 423 -5.79 42.17 24.78
C ALA A 423 -4.96 43.34 24.23
N ASP A 424 -3.83 43.65 24.88
CA ASP A 424 -2.84 44.65 24.48
C ASP A 424 -2.17 44.33 23.13
N TYR A 425 -2.16 43.07 22.71
CA TYR A 425 -1.62 42.65 21.41
C TYR A 425 -2.56 42.93 20.21
N VAL A 426 -3.83 43.23 20.46
CA VAL A 426 -4.84 43.32 19.39
C VAL A 426 -4.53 44.41 18.35
N PRO A 427 -4.11 45.63 18.70
CA PRO A 427 -3.73 46.64 17.70
C PRO A 427 -2.57 46.17 16.80
N GLU A 428 -1.58 45.49 17.38
CA GLU A 428 -0.44 44.93 16.62
C GLU A 428 -0.91 43.82 15.68
N LEU A 429 -1.83 42.96 16.13
CA LEU A 429 -2.41 41.88 15.33
C LEU A 429 -3.26 42.40 14.17
N VAL A 430 -4.08 43.43 14.38
CA VAL A 430 -4.89 44.07 13.33
C VAL A 430 -3.97 44.64 12.25
N ALA A 431 -2.94 45.40 12.65
CA ALA A 431 -1.95 45.93 11.71
C ALA A 431 -1.14 44.81 11.01
N LEU A 432 -0.90 43.68 11.68
CA LEU A 432 -0.26 42.51 11.08
C LEU A 432 -1.18 41.87 10.03
N ALA A 433 -2.47 41.72 10.32
CA ALA A 433 -3.43 41.11 9.42
C ALA A 433 -3.57 41.86 8.09
N GLU A 434 -3.39 43.19 8.09
CA GLU A 434 -3.47 44.02 6.88
C GLU A 434 -2.27 43.85 5.93
N ARG A 435 -1.11 43.48 6.47
CA ARG A 435 0.14 43.31 5.71
C ARG A 435 0.58 41.86 5.56
N ALA A 436 -0.15 40.93 6.16
CA ALA A 436 0.22 39.53 6.18
C ALA A 436 0.01 38.90 4.81
N GLU A 437 1.02 38.17 4.37
CA GLU A 437 1.02 37.46 3.10
C GLU A 437 1.26 35.96 3.32
N PRO A 438 0.82 35.11 2.38
CA PRO A 438 1.22 33.70 2.35
C PRO A 438 2.75 33.57 2.27
N VAL A 439 3.28 32.39 2.60
CA VAL A 439 4.72 32.09 2.45
C VAL A 439 5.14 32.22 0.99
N GLY A 440 4.22 31.99 0.05
CA GLY A 440 4.46 32.15 -1.38
C GLY A 440 5.32 31.01 -1.92
N LEU A 441 5.03 29.78 -1.50
CA LEU A 441 5.67 28.56 -2.01
C LEU A 441 5.01 28.07 -3.29
N CYS A 442 3.69 28.26 -3.38
CA CYS A 442 2.84 27.92 -4.50
C CYS A 442 1.72 28.96 -4.61
N THR A 443 0.87 28.86 -5.63
CA THR A 443 -0.39 29.62 -5.65
C THR A 443 -1.25 29.13 -4.50
N PRO A 444 -1.57 29.97 -3.49
CA PRO A 444 -2.27 29.50 -2.32
C PRO A 444 -3.75 29.27 -2.60
N VAL A 445 -4.31 28.25 -1.97
CA VAL A 445 -5.75 28.04 -1.90
C VAL A 445 -6.32 29.02 -0.88
N ALA A 446 -6.75 30.19 -1.36
CA ALA A 446 -7.37 31.21 -0.49
C ALA A 446 -8.72 30.71 0.07
N ILE A 447 -8.91 30.92 1.38
CA ILE A 447 -10.12 30.59 2.15
C ILE A 447 -10.51 31.81 2.98
N ASP A 448 -11.65 32.42 2.63
CA ASP A 448 -12.30 33.41 3.48
C ASP A 448 -13.02 32.69 4.62
N THR A 449 -12.52 32.88 5.85
CA THR A 449 -13.04 32.23 7.03
C THR A 449 -14.24 32.95 7.66
N GLN A 450 -14.78 33.98 7.01
CA GLN A 450 -16.10 34.52 7.35
C GLN A 450 -17.24 33.62 6.86
N LEU A 451 -16.97 32.81 5.84
CA LEU A 451 -17.94 31.88 5.24
C LEU A 451 -17.84 30.49 5.90
N PRO A 452 -18.93 29.69 5.87
CA PRO A 452 -18.85 28.28 6.22
C PRO A 452 -17.79 27.55 5.39
N LEU A 453 -17.03 26.66 6.02
CA LEU A 453 -15.99 25.89 5.35
C LEU A 453 -16.62 24.79 4.48
N ASP A 454 -16.44 24.89 3.18
CA ASP A 454 -16.68 23.81 2.23
C ASP A 454 -15.41 22.96 2.08
N VAL A 455 -15.36 21.84 2.80
CA VAL A 455 -14.17 20.98 2.86
C VAL A 455 -14.00 20.20 1.55
N ASP A 456 -15.09 19.80 0.89
CA ASP A 456 -15.03 19.05 -0.36
C ASP A 456 -14.44 19.91 -1.49
N ALA A 457 -14.91 21.17 -1.60
CA ALA A 457 -14.35 22.13 -2.54
C ALA A 457 -12.88 22.46 -2.24
N LEU A 458 -12.49 22.52 -0.96
CA LEU A 458 -11.09 22.68 -0.55
C LEU A 458 -10.25 21.48 -0.99
N CYS A 459 -10.69 20.26 -0.72
CA CYS A 459 -10.01 19.02 -1.14
C CYS A 459 -9.84 18.98 -2.66
N GLU A 460 -10.87 19.31 -3.44
CA GLU A 460 -10.79 19.37 -4.89
C GLU A 460 -9.75 20.40 -5.35
N ARG A 461 -9.74 21.60 -4.78
CA ARG A 461 -8.74 22.63 -5.11
C ARG A 461 -7.32 22.20 -4.73
N LEU A 462 -7.15 21.48 -3.61
CA LEU A 462 -5.85 20.93 -3.20
C LEU A 462 -5.32 19.89 -4.18
N THR A 463 -6.17 19.06 -4.81
CA THR A 463 -5.70 18.10 -5.83
C THR A 463 -4.97 18.77 -7.00
N ARG A 464 -5.29 20.03 -7.30
CA ARG A 464 -4.67 20.84 -8.36
C ARG A 464 -3.57 21.78 -7.83
N GLY A 465 -3.44 21.91 -6.51
CA GLY A 465 -2.55 22.86 -5.83
C GLY A 465 -1.22 22.28 -5.37
N TRP A 466 -0.99 20.98 -5.54
CA TRP A 466 0.28 20.33 -5.23
C TRP A 466 1.37 20.83 -6.17
N VAL A 467 2.48 21.29 -5.60
CA VAL A 467 3.71 21.59 -6.35
C VAL A 467 4.85 20.74 -5.82
N PRO A 468 5.78 20.30 -6.70
CA PRO A 468 7.04 19.70 -6.25
C PRO A 468 7.77 20.64 -5.31
N MET A 469 8.45 20.07 -4.32
CA MET A 469 9.23 20.86 -3.37
C MET A 469 10.30 21.70 -4.09
N PRO A 470 10.36 23.02 -3.85
CA PRO A 470 11.41 23.88 -4.40
C PRO A 470 12.78 23.47 -3.86
N THR A 471 13.82 23.50 -4.70
CA THR A 471 15.20 23.33 -4.26
C THR A 471 15.61 24.49 -3.33
N PRO A 472 16.09 24.22 -2.10
CA PRO A 472 16.53 25.28 -1.20
C PRO A 472 17.77 25.99 -1.74
N ASP A 473 17.79 27.32 -1.68
CA ASP A 473 19.05 28.07 -1.78
C ASP A 473 19.77 27.98 -0.42
N MET A 474 20.79 27.12 -0.35
CA MET A 474 21.53 26.83 0.89
C MET A 474 22.29 28.05 1.42
N THR A 475 22.64 29.03 0.58
CA THR A 475 23.39 30.23 0.99
C THR A 475 22.54 31.16 1.85
N ALA A 476 21.25 31.32 1.50
CA ALA A 476 20.30 32.13 2.26
C ALA A 476 19.97 31.54 3.64
N VAL A 477 20.03 30.21 3.80
CA VAL A 477 19.70 29.53 5.07
C VAL A 477 20.78 29.74 6.13
N GLU A 478 22.06 29.68 5.73
CA GLU A 478 23.20 29.89 6.63
C GLU A 478 23.28 31.33 7.13
N ASP A 479 23.01 32.32 6.27
CA ASP A 479 22.98 33.73 6.67
C ASP A 479 21.82 34.01 7.63
N THR A 480 20.65 33.40 7.42
CA THR A 480 19.51 33.57 8.33
C THR A 480 19.77 32.94 9.70
N GLN A 481 20.40 31.76 9.75
CA GLN A 481 20.77 31.11 11.02
C GLN A 481 21.93 31.80 11.75
N LYS A 482 22.81 32.52 11.05
CA LYS A 482 23.88 33.35 11.63
C LYS A 482 23.33 34.64 12.25
N VAL A 483 22.39 35.32 11.58
CA VAL A 483 21.71 36.51 12.12
C VAL A 483 20.94 36.18 13.40
N GLU A 484 20.34 34.98 13.49
CA GLU A 484 19.57 34.54 14.67
C GLU A 484 20.40 34.12 15.90
N ARG A 485 21.73 33.96 15.78
CA ARG A 485 22.63 33.63 16.90
C ARG A 485 23.21 34.86 17.62
N SER A 486 22.97 36.07 17.13
CA SER A 486 23.41 37.32 17.78
C SER A 486 22.35 37.83 18.78
N PRO A 487 22.68 38.14 20.05
CA PRO A 487 21.70 38.63 21.02
C PRO A 487 21.28 40.10 20.86
N VAL A 488 21.69 40.81 19.82
CA VAL A 488 21.51 42.27 19.73
C VAL A 488 21.08 42.67 18.31
N ASP A 489 20.10 43.58 18.24
CA ASP A 489 19.56 44.29 17.08
C ASP A 489 18.38 43.66 16.30
N VAL A 490 17.18 43.80 16.87
CA VAL A 490 15.92 43.85 16.09
C VAL A 490 15.15 45.12 16.48
N GLU A 491 15.78 46.28 16.33
CA GLU A 491 15.08 47.57 16.43
C GLU A 491 15.83 48.64 15.64
N THR A 492 15.84 48.58 14.30
CA THR A 492 15.97 49.71 13.34
C THR A 492 16.31 49.21 11.94
N ALA A 493 15.30 48.92 11.12
CA ALA A 493 15.48 48.85 9.67
C ALA A 493 14.19 49.27 8.95
N ARG A 494 13.85 50.57 9.01
CA ARG A 494 13.01 51.28 8.03
C ARG A 494 12.83 52.76 8.37
N VAL A 495 13.90 53.57 8.37
CA VAL A 495 13.83 55.00 8.00
C VAL A 495 15.22 55.44 7.54
N ARG A 496 15.42 55.64 6.24
CA ARG A 496 16.27 56.68 5.61
C ARG A 496 16.49 56.34 4.14
N GLY A 497 15.65 56.93 3.31
CA GLY A 497 15.84 57.03 1.87
C GLY A 497 15.30 58.37 1.41
N MET A 498 15.95 59.46 1.82
CA MET A 498 15.88 60.79 1.18
C MET A 498 16.79 61.78 1.92
N ALA A 499 17.42 62.68 1.14
CA ALA A 499 18.49 63.63 1.48
C ALA A 499 19.87 62.95 1.68
N GLY A 500 20.90 63.18 0.88
CA GLY A 500 21.25 64.31 0.01
C GLY A 500 22.68 64.66 0.36
N ASN A 501 23.64 64.38 -0.52
CA ASN A 501 25.03 64.81 -0.31
C ASN A 501 25.42 65.78 -1.43
N ALA A 502 25.32 67.06 -1.10
CA ALA A 502 26.01 68.14 -1.77
C ALA A 502 27.37 68.35 -1.07
N SER A 503 28.40 68.58 -1.88
CA SER A 503 29.65 69.32 -1.59
C SER A 503 30.41 69.03 -0.30
N ALA A 504 31.60 68.43 -0.43
CA ALA A 504 32.89 69.12 -0.39
C ALA A 504 34.02 68.12 -0.70
#